data_AF-A0A7G8F7J7-F1
#
_entry.id   AF-A0A7G8F7J7-F1
#
_cell.length_a   1.000
_cell.length_b   1.000
_cell.length_c   1.000
_cell.angle_alpha   90.00
_cell.angle_beta   90.00
_cell.angle_gamma   90.00
#
_symmetry.space_group_name_H-M   'P 1'
#
loop_
_entity.id
_entity.type
_entity.pdbx_description
1 polymer ?
#
loop_
_entity_poly.entity_id
_entity_poly.type
_entity_poly.pdbx_seq_one_letter_code
_entity_poly.pdbx_strand_id
1 'polypeptide(L)'
;MEQPNQSAGHLPVMAAAFLALVLALVGVFLGQRAWSHQTTLTKNFEVCMEAAPFKHALNTAKTEASVTPEELPKHFEKFDQIFRETGLPPIWNGETLVPWTIYHKESILVAKQCHESLEIKQPQKELRGTYSKPVWDPNSEIWQKELNNLAQYQPDD
;
A
#
# COMPACT_ATOMS: atom_id res chain seq x y z
N MET A 1 46.70 -44.93 -35.14
CA MET A 1 45.62 -43.96 -34.93
C MET A 1 45.46 -43.77 -33.44
N GLU A 2 45.96 -42.66 -32.89
CA GLU A 2 45.71 -42.29 -31.49
C GLU A 2 44.42 -41.49 -31.43
N GLN A 3 43.46 -41.95 -30.62
CA GLN A 3 42.30 -41.14 -30.23
C GLN A 3 42.73 -40.15 -29.15
N PRO A 4 42.50 -38.84 -29.31
CA PRO A 4 42.73 -37.89 -28.23
C PRO A 4 41.70 -38.14 -27.12
N ASN A 5 42.20 -38.36 -25.91
CA ASN A 5 41.43 -38.52 -24.70
C ASN A 5 40.68 -37.20 -24.37
N GLN A 6 39.43 -37.07 -24.83
CA GLN A 6 38.56 -35.92 -24.58
C GLN A 6 38.03 -35.84 -23.13
N SER A 7 38.46 -36.73 -22.23
CA SER A 7 37.90 -36.87 -20.88
C SER A 7 38.05 -35.62 -19.98
N ALA A 8 39.02 -34.73 -20.23
CA ALA A 8 39.29 -33.59 -19.35
C ALA A 8 38.40 -32.34 -19.60
N GLY A 9 37.74 -32.23 -20.76
CA GLY A 9 36.98 -31.03 -21.15
C GLY A 9 35.54 -30.97 -20.61
N HIS A 10 34.99 -32.10 -20.14
CA HIS A 10 33.57 -32.21 -19.81
C HIS A 10 33.28 -32.03 -18.31
N LEU A 11 34.19 -32.47 -17.44
CA LEU A 11 34.08 -32.34 -15.99
C LEU A 11 33.90 -30.90 -15.48
N PRO A 12 34.72 -29.91 -15.92
CA PRO A 12 34.53 -28.52 -15.47
C PRO A 12 33.24 -27.90 -16.01
N VAL A 13 32.82 -28.26 -17.23
CA VAL A 13 31.57 -27.78 -17.85
C VAL A 13 30.34 -28.33 -17.12
N MET A 14 30.35 -29.62 -16.77
CA MET A 14 29.28 -30.24 -15.99
C MET A 14 29.21 -29.63 -14.59
N ALA A 15 30.34 -29.44 -13.92
CA ALA A 15 30.38 -28.79 -12.60
C ALA A 15 29.81 -27.37 -12.63
N ALA A 16 30.13 -26.58 -13.66
CA ALA A 16 29.57 -25.24 -13.84
C ALA A 16 28.06 -25.28 -14.11
N ALA A 17 27.57 -26.21 -14.93
CA ALA A 17 26.15 -26.38 -15.20
C ALA A 17 25.36 -26.79 -13.95
N PHE A 18 25.88 -27.71 -13.15
CA PHE A 18 25.29 -28.08 -11.86
C PHE A 18 25.25 -26.90 -10.89
N LEU A 19 26.33 -26.14 -10.77
CA LEU A 19 26.37 -24.95 -9.91
C LEU A 19 25.34 -23.90 -10.35
N ALA A 20 25.23 -23.65 -11.66
CA ALA A 20 24.24 -22.71 -12.21
C ALA A 20 22.81 -23.16 -11.90
N LEU A 21 22.52 -24.46 -12.04
CA LEU A 21 21.22 -25.03 -11.70
C LEU A 21 20.90 -24.88 -10.21
N VAL A 22 21.87 -25.16 -9.32
CA VAL A 22 21.69 -25.01 -7.87
C VAL A 22 21.41 -23.55 -7.51
N LEU A 23 22.16 -22.60 -8.07
CA LEU A 23 21.93 -21.17 -7.85
C LEU A 23 20.55 -20.72 -8.35
N ALA A 24 20.11 -21.21 -9.50
CA ALA A 24 18.77 -20.93 -10.03
C ALA A 24 17.67 -21.47 -9.10
N LEU A 25 17.80 -22.71 -8.62
CA LEU A 25 16.84 -23.32 -7.69
C LEU A 25 16.78 -22.57 -6.35
N VAL A 26 17.93 -22.17 -5.79
CA VAL A 26 17.99 -21.36 -4.57
C VAL A 26 17.34 -19.99 -4.79
N GLY A 27 17.61 -19.33 -5.91
CA GLY A 27 16.99 -18.06 -6.26
C GLY A 27 15.46 -18.16 -6.36
N VAL A 28 14.95 -19.20 -7.01
CA VAL A 28 13.50 -19.47 -7.10
C VAL A 28 12.91 -19.72 -5.72
N PHE A 29 13.54 -20.56 -4.89
CA PHE A 29 13.03 -20.88 -3.55
C PHE A 29 12.99 -19.65 -2.63
N LEU A 30 14.06 -18.86 -2.59
CA LEU A 30 14.11 -17.62 -1.82
C LEU A 30 13.08 -16.60 -2.31
N GLY A 31 12.92 -16.47 -3.62
CA GLY A 31 11.90 -15.61 -4.23
C GLY A 31 10.48 -16.03 -3.86
N GLN A 32 10.16 -17.33 -3.94
CA GLN A 32 8.86 -17.85 -3.52
C GLN A 32 8.59 -17.60 -2.04
N ARG A 33 9.58 -17.84 -1.17
CA ARG A 33 9.43 -17.60 0.27
C ARG A 33 9.20 -16.13 0.58
N ALA A 34 10.00 -15.23 0.01
CA ALA A 34 9.83 -13.79 0.18
C ALA A 34 8.46 -13.31 -0.32
N TRP A 35 8.02 -13.80 -1.49
CA TRP A 35 6.71 -13.49 -2.04
C TRP A 35 5.57 -14.02 -1.16
N SER A 36 5.69 -15.25 -0.66
CA SER A 36 4.71 -15.85 0.25
C SER A 36 4.59 -15.07 1.56
N HIS A 37 5.72 -14.58 2.08
CA HIS A 37 5.78 -13.78 3.29
C HIS A 37 5.08 -12.43 3.06
N GLN A 38 5.43 -11.72 1.99
CA GLN A 38 4.81 -10.45 1.63
C GLN A 38 3.29 -10.58 1.45
N THR A 39 2.83 -11.65 0.80
CA THR A 39 1.41 -11.94 0.59
C THR A 39 0.70 -12.21 1.91
N THR A 40 1.32 -13.00 2.80
CA THR A 40 0.75 -13.31 4.13
C THR A 40 0.68 -12.06 5.01
N LEU A 41 1.74 -11.25 5.03
CA LEU A 41 1.80 -10.00 5.78
C LEU A 41 0.73 -9.01 5.29
N THR A 42 0.57 -8.87 3.96
CA THR A 42 -0.48 -8.03 3.38
C THR A 42 -1.87 -8.48 3.80
N LYS A 43 -2.12 -9.79 3.81
CA LYS A 43 -3.42 -10.34 4.25
C LYS A 43 -3.68 -10.09 5.73
N ASN A 44 -2.65 -10.20 6.59
CA ASN A 44 -2.79 -9.91 8.01
C ASN A 44 -3.04 -8.41 8.24
N PHE A 45 -2.37 -7.56 7.48
CA PHE A 45 -2.60 -6.12 7.51
C PHE A 45 -4.03 -5.77 7.06
N GLU A 46 -4.52 -6.40 5.99
CA GLU A 46 -5.91 -6.28 5.54
C GLU A 46 -6.92 -6.60 6.63
N VAL A 47 -6.71 -7.71 7.36
CA VAL A 47 -7.57 -8.11 8.48
C VAL A 47 -7.50 -7.09 9.62
N CYS A 48 -6.32 -6.57 9.95
CA CYS A 48 -6.18 -5.53 10.97
C CYS A 48 -6.93 -4.25 10.58
N MET A 49 -6.86 -3.88 9.30
CA MET A 49 -7.55 -2.71 8.75
C MET A 49 -9.08 -2.85 8.68
N GLU A 50 -9.66 -4.03 8.97
CA GLU A 50 -11.12 -4.15 9.09
C GLU A 50 -11.70 -3.31 10.23
N ALA A 51 -10.89 -2.92 11.21
CA ALA A 51 -11.31 -1.98 12.26
C ALA A 51 -11.36 -0.51 11.78
N ALA A 52 -10.85 -0.21 10.58
CA ALA A 52 -10.77 1.16 10.10
C ALA A 52 -12.15 1.70 9.66
N PRO A 53 -12.56 2.91 10.10
CA PRO A 53 -13.90 3.45 9.84
C PRO A 53 -14.33 3.45 8.37
N PHE A 54 -13.39 3.67 7.43
CA PHE A 54 -13.71 3.72 6.01
C PHE A 54 -14.25 2.39 5.44
N LYS A 55 -14.00 1.25 6.11
CA LYS A 55 -14.54 -0.07 5.74
C LYS A 55 -16.04 -0.18 5.97
N HIS A 56 -16.59 0.67 6.84
CA HIS A 56 -18.00 0.64 7.22
C HIS A 56 -18.79 1.83 6.68
N ALA A 57 -18.12 2.93 6.35
CA ALA A 57 -18.74 4.21 5.98
C ALA A 57 -19.50 4.22 4.64
N LEU A 58 -19.34 3.21 3.77
CA LEU A 58 -19.93 3.21 2.42
C LEU A 58 -21.32 2.53 2.31
N ASN A 59 -21.90 2.03 3.41
CA ASN A 59 -23.12 1.21 3.34
C ASN A 59 -24.44 1.98 3.19
N THR A 60 -24.41 3.30 3.09
CA THR A 60 -25.62 4.08 2.81
C THR A 60 -25.34 5.02 1.65
N ALA A 61 -25.51 4.50 0.44
CA ALA A 61 -25.82 5.35 -0.71
C ALA A 61 -27.15 6.04 -0.40
N LYS A 62 -27.08 7.18 0.29
CA LYS A 62 -28.19 8.11 0.36
C LYS A 62 -28.37 8.55 -1.09
N THR A 63 -29.54 8.29 -1.65
CA THR A 63 -29.93 8.82 -2.96
C THR A 63 -29.65 10.32 -2.90
N GLU A 64 -28.57 10.75 -3.55
CA GLU A 64 -28.23 12.17 -3.59
C GLU A 64 -29.45 12.91 -4.14
N ALA A 65 -29.76 14.06 -3.55
CA ALA A 65 -30.61 15.02 -4.24
C ALA A 65 -30.00 15.19 -5.64
N SER A 66 -30.78 14.96 -6.69
CA SER A 66 -30.29 15.01 -8.06
C SER A 66 -29.55 16.33 -8.28
N VAL A 67 -28.22 16.27 -8.48
CA VAL A 67 -27.42 17.46 -8.81
C VAL A 67 -28.04 18.07 -10.07
N THR A 68 -28.51 19.30 -9.96
CA THR A 68 -29.13 19.98 -11.10
C THR A 68 -28.06 20.39 -12.12
N PRO A 69 -28.41 20.53 -13.42
CA PRO A 69 -27.46 21.00 -14.43
C PRO A 69 -26.77 22.33 -14.06
N GLU A 70 -27.45 23.20 -13.31
CA GLU A 70 -26.96 24.48 -12.83
C GLU A 70 -25.96 24.34 -11.67
N GLU A 71 -26.08 23.30 -10.87
CA GLU A 71 -25.19 23.01 -9.73
C GLU A 71 -23.92 22.26 -10.19
N LEU A 72 -24.03 21.46 -11.25
CA LEU A 72 -22.95 20.60 -11.74
C LEU A 72 -21.60 21.34 -11.95
N PRO A 73 -21.53 22.54 -12.56
CA PRO A 73 -20.27 23.27 -12.69
C PRO A 73 -19.62 23.59 -11.33
N LYS A 74 -20.42 23.94 -10.32
CA LYS A 74 -19.92 24.27 -8.98
C LYS A 74 -19.35 23.02 -8.28
N HIS A 75 -19.96 21.85 -8.50
CA HIS A 75 -19.44 20.59 -7.97
C HIS A 75 -18.08 20.25 -8.58
N PHE A 76 -17.91 20.43 -9.89
CA PHE A 76 -16.61 20.23 -10.55
C PHE A 76 -15.56 21.24 -10.08
N GLU A 77 -15.92 22.52 -9.94
CA GLU A 77 -15.00 23.54 -9.44
C GLU A 77 -14.51 23.21 -8.02
N LYS A 78 -15.41 22.78 -7.14
CA LYS A 78 -15.05 22.35 -5.78
C LYS A 78 -14.16 21.11 -5.79
N PHE A 79 -14.45 20.14 -6.66
CA PHE A 79 -13.61 18.96 -6.84
C PHE A 79 -12.19 19.36 -7.24
N ASP A 80 -12.07 20.16 -8.30
CA ASP A 80 -10.78 20.57 -8.85
C ASP A 80 -9.99 21.44 -7.86
N GLN A 81 -10.68 22.28 -7.09
CA GLN A 81 -10.07 23.06 -6.04
C GLN A 81 -9.39 22.15 -5.00
N ILE A 82 -10.12 21.19 -4.42
CA ILE A 82 -9.56 20.30 -3.40
C ILE A 82 -8.42 19.46 -3.99
N PHE A 83 -8.57 18.98 -5.24
CA PHE A 83 -7.54 18.22 -5.92
C PHE A 83 -6.26 19.05 -6.12
N ARG A 84 -6.37 20.32 -6.56
CA ARG A 84 -5.20 21.21 -6.71
C ARG A 84 -4.52 21.51 -5.38
N GLU A 85 -5.31 21.70 -4.31
CA GLU A 85 -4.77 22.05 -2.98
C GLU A 85 -4.09 20.87 -2.28
N THR A 86 -4.58 19.64 -2.50
CA THR A 86 -4.15 18.46 -1.74
C THR A 86 -3.37 17.44 -2.56
N GLY A 87 -3.45 17.50 -3.89
CA GLY A 87 -2.90 16.51 -4.81
C GLY A 87 -3.63 15.16 -4.81
N LEU A 88 -4.71 15.02 -4.04
CA LEU A 88 -5.48 13.78 -3.91
C LEU A 88 -6.95 14.00 -4.32
N PRO A 89 -7.60 13.00 -4.93
CA PRO A 89 -9.00 13.11 -5.28
C PRO A 89 -9.84 13.28 -4.01
N PRO A 90 -10.74 14.28 -3.94
CA PRO A 90 -11.64 14.45 -2.80
C PRO A 90 -12.61 13.28 -2.68
N ILE A 91 -13.09 13.06 -1.47
CA ILE A 91 -14.05 12.00 -1.14
C ILE A 91 -15.38 12.63 -0.76
N TRP A 92 -16.47 12.03 -1.22
CA TRP A 92 -17.81 12.34 -0.73
C TRP A 92 -18.03 11.66 0.63
N ASN A 93 -18.25 12.44 1.69
CA ASN A 93 -18.46 11.89 3.03
C ASN A 93 -19.93 11.55 3.37
N GLY A 94 -20.82 11.64 2.38
CA GLY A 94 -22.27 11.51 2.56
C GLY A 94 -23.02 12.86 2.59
N GLU A 95 -22.31 13.97 2.70
CA GLU A 95 -22.88 15.33 2.72
C GLU A 95 -22.11 16.29 1.80
N THR A 96 -20.79 16.20 1.74
CA THR A 96 -19.97 17.10 0.93
C THR A 96 -18.66 16.47 0.48
N LEU A 97 -18.04 17.05 -0.56
CA LEU A 97 -16.67 16.73 -0.96
C LEU A 97 -15.70 17.28 0.09
N VAL A 98 -14.86 16.40 0.62
CA VAL A 98 -13.82 16.71 1.60
C VAL A 98 -12.45 16.19 1.12
N PRO A 99 -11.34 16.78 1.60
CA PRO A 99 -10.01 16.22 1.37
C PRO A 99 -9.88 14.76 1.80
N TRP A 100 -9.12 13.97 1.04
CA TRP A 100 -8.81 12.56 1.36
C TRP A 100 -8.29 12.40 2.79
N THR A 101 -7.37 13.27 3.21
CA THR A 101 -6.74 13.22 4.53
C THR A 101 -7.73 13.48 5.66
N ILE A 102 -8.72 14.33 5.44
CA ILE A 102 -9.79 14.60 6.40
C ILE A 102 -10.70 13.38 6.55
N TYR A 103 -11.13 12.79 5.44
CA TYR A 103 -12.01 11.62 5.46
C TYR A 103 -11.34 10.39 6.09
N HIS A 104 -10.05 10.15 5.78
CA HIS A 104 -9.31 8.98 6.26
C HIS A 104 -8.53 9.20 7.55
N LYS A 105 -8.70 10.35 8.22
CA LYS A 105 -7.91 10.74 9.40
C LYS A 105 -7.92 9.70 10.53
N GLU A 106 -9.06 9.14 10.85
CA GLU A 106 -9.14 8.08 11.88
C GLU A 106 -8.62 6.74 11.36
N SER A 107 -8.83 6.47 10.07
CA SER A 107 -8.39 5.22 9.43
C SER A 107 -6.88 5.12 9.36
N ILE A 108 -6.16 6.24 9.20
CA ILE A 108 -4.69 6.23 9.19
C ILE A 108 -4.10 5.95 10.59
N LEU A 109 -4.82 6.32 11.67
CA LEU A 109 -4.40 5.96 13.03
C LEU A 109 -4.51 4.44 13.26
N VAL A 110 -5.55 3.81 12.72
CA VAL A 110 -5.66 2.34 12.70
C VAL A 110 -4.52 1.73 11.90
N ALA A 111 -4.20 2.28 10.71
CA ALA A 111 -3.06 1.81 9.91
C ALA A 111 -1.73 1.89 10.67
N LYS A 112 -1.52 2.96 11.46
CA LYS A 112 -0.36 3.10 12.34
C LYS A 112 -0.27 1.98 13.37
N GLN A 113 -1.36 1.69 14.07
CA GLN A 113 -1.43 0.59 15.04
C GLN A 113 -1.22 -0.78 14.36
N CYS A 114 -1.74 -0.96 13.15
CA CYS A 114 -1.53 -2.17 12.36
C CYS A 114 -0.05 -2.34 11.93
N HIS A 115 0.63 -1.25 11.55
CA HIS A 115 2.07 -1.29 11.26
C HIS A 115 2.89 -1.64 12.49
N GLU A 116 2.56 -1.07 13.65
CA GLU A 116 3.26 -1.35 14.91
C GLU A 116 3.06 -2.81 15.36
N SER A 117 1.81 -3.31 15.36
CA SER A 117 1.48 -4.68 15.81
C SER A 117 2.00 -5.78 14.89
N LEU A 118 2.07 -5.52 13.58
CA LEU A 118 2.61 -6.45 12.58
C LEU A 118 4.09 -6.20 12.27
N GLU A 119 4.74 -5.30 13.02
CA GLU A 119 6.15 -4.92 12.88
C GLU A 119 6.57 -4.43 11.48
N ILE A 120 5.62 -3.89 10.70
CA ILE A 120 5.85 -3.37 9.34
C ILE A 120 6.66 -2.07 9.44
N LYS A 121 7.82 -2.00 8.78
CA LYS A 121 8.71 -0.83 8.82
C LYS A 121 8.72 -0.04 7.52
N GLN A 122 8.57 -0.71 6.39
CA GLN A 122 8.58 -0.15 5.04
C GLN A 122 7.38 -0.68 4.26
N PRO A 123 6.17 -0.16 4.49
CA PRO A 123 4.93 -0.65 3.90
C PRO A 123 4.99 -0.78 2.37
N GLN A 124 5.68 0.13 1.68
CA GLN A 124 5.81 0.13 0.22
C GLN A 124 6.65 -1.04 -0.32
N LYS A 125 7.51 -1.65 0.52
CA LYS A 125 8.31 -2.82 0.16
C LYS A 125 7.74 -4.13 0.73
N GLU A 126 7.07 -4.04 1.86
CA GLU A 126 6.61 -5.20 2.64
C GLU A 126 5.15 -5.58 2.38
N LEU A 127 4.32 -4.62 1.95
CA LEU A 127 2.92 -4.86 1.59
C LEU A 127 2.76 -4.89 0.07
N ARG A 128 1.59 -5.34 -0.39
CA ARG A 128 1.20 -5.38 -1.80
C ARG A 128 -0.07 -4.60 -2.07
N GLY A 129 -0.29 -4.29 -3.35
CA GLY A 129 -1.56 -3.77 -3.85
C GLY A 129 -1.90 -2.39 -3.28
N THR A 130 -3.14 -2.22 -2.82
CA THR A 130 -3.63 -0.92 -2.33
C THR A 130 -2.86 -0.46 -1.10
N TYR A 131 -2.58 -1.36 -0.15
CA TYR A 131 -1.95 -1.00 1.12
C TYR A 131 -0.45 -0.71 1.03
N SER A 132 0.20 -1.04 -0.10
CA SER A 132 1.57 -0.61 -0.34
C SER A 132 1.67 0.85 -0.85
N LYS A 133 0.55 1.56 -0.99
CA LYS A 133 0.55 2.95 -1.46
C LYS A 133 0.84 3.93 -0.31
N PRO A 134 1.54 5.05 -0.57
CA PRO A 134 1.84 6.06 0.46
C PRO A 134 0.62 6.60 1.21
N VAL A 135 -0.56 6.66 0.59
CA VAL A 135 -1.81 7.09 1.25
C VAL A 135 -2.21 6.23 2.46
N TRP A 136 -1.71 5.00 2.58
CA TRP A 136 -1.92 4.11 3.73
C TRP A 136 -0.71 4.02 4.66
N ASP A 137 0.32 4.81 4.40
CA ASP A 137 1.50 4.92 5.25
C ASP A 137 1.42 6.18 6.12
N PRO A 138 1.21 6.04 7.44
CA PRO A 138 1.17 7.18 8.37
C PRO A 138 2.44 8.03 8.36
N ASN A 139 3.57 7.48 7.93
CA ASN A 139 4.84 8.20 7.88
C ASN A 139 5.08 8.91 6.54
N SER A 140 4.19 8.75 5.56
CA SER A 140 4.33 9.43 4.26
C SER A 140 4.09 10.94 4.36
N GLU A 141 4.67 11.69 3.42
CA GLU A 141 4.53 13.15 3.33
C GLU A 141 3.07 13.63 3.28
N ILE A 142 2.16 12.79 2.76
CA ILE A 142 0.72 13.04 2.73
C ILE A 142 0.16 13.28 4.13
N TRP A 143 0.68 12.56 5.12
CA TRP A 143 0.16 12.56 6.49
C TRP A 143 0.99 13.35 7.46
N GLN A 144 2.26 13.65 7.15
CA GLN A 144 3.17 14.38 8.05
C GLN A 144 2.55 15.68 8.56
N LYS A 145 2.00 16.52 7.67
CA LYS A 145 1.36 17.79 8.08
C LYS A 145 0.17 17.55 9.01
N GLU A 146 -0.67 16.57 8.70
CA GLU A 146 -1.96 16.37 9.37
C GLU A 146 -1.82 15.65 10.71
N LEU A 147 -0.89 14.70 10.81
CA LEU A 147 -0.57 13.99 12.05
C LEU A 147 0.26 14.86 13.00
N ASN A 148 1.14 15.73 12.49
CA ASN A 148 1.86 16.69 13.32
C ASN A 148 0.90 17.68 13.99
N ASN A 149 -0.11 18.17 13.26
CA ASN A 149 -1.16 19.03 13.82
C ASN A 149 -2.00 18.31 14.89
N LEU A 150 -2.18 16.99 14.78
CA LEU A 150 -2.88 16.18 15.77
C LEU A 150 -2.06 15.95 17.05
N ALA A 151 -0.76 15.67 16.90
CA ALA A 151 0.14 15.48 18.04
C ALA A 151 0.27 16.76 18.88
N GLN A 152 0.13 17.93 18.26
CA GLN A 152 0.12 19.23 18.94
C GLN A 152 -1.18 19.54 19.68
N TYR A 153 -2.23 18.75 19.49
CA TYR A 153 -3.56 18.97 20.08
C TYR A 153 -3.95 17.91 21.12
N GLN A 154 -2.98 17.16 21.66
CA GLN A 154 -3.22 16.43 22.91
C GLN A 154 -3.30 17.46 24.04
N PRO A 155 -4.47 17.62 24.70
CA PRO A 155 -4.53 18.45 25.90
C PRO A 155 -3.57 17.85 26.93
N ASP A 156 -2.74 18.69 27.52
CA ASP A 156 -1.98 18.33 28.72
C ASP A 156 -2.99 17.82 29.76
N ASP A 157 -2.86 16.56 30.17
CA ASP A 157 -3.62 15.96 31.27
C ASP A 157 -3.46 16.77 32.57
#